data_AF-A0AA39MW12-F1
#
_entry.id   AF-A0AA39MW12-F1
#
_cell.length_a   1.000
_cell.length_b   1.000
_cell.length_c   1.000
_cell.angle_alpha   90.00
_cell.angle_beta   90.00
_cell.angle_gamma   90.00
#
_symmetry.space_group_name_H-M   'P 1'
#
loop_
_entity.id
_entity.type
_entity.pdbx_description
1 polymer ?
#
loop_
_entity_poly.entity_id
_entity_poly.type
_entity_poly.pdbx_seq_one_letter_code
_entity_poly.pdbx_strand_id
1 'polypeptide(L)'
;MLINIDIAMTTMYQSGNVIDVSLSHLNSRQVRDLCFSTKDAKFRSLSVFLKGLEIRCQTGMGNRTKIVRELVMKGGRYEFEKDGHTTTVGEYFRSAHSINIQFPEVFGIMTSGKNASHPVVYPAELCTVVQGQFYKKRLPNHLTSEAVSFATMTPDVRLKAIMGDGDNGRGIISPIQGYKDSTHIQESGMQISMSPLYIKGTMLPTPRIAMGQGEIVRDLYQNGGKEFDAKRVQRPNNGAWNLRDQRFSLSTKLELWGVLNFIPRLNEQLCRSYLDALQRQCSLLGMTISAPVAVKLGNENNVFRELNDLVEIIHQKIGRQNNIQMILVMLPPQGDPVHTQVKQWGDVQTGILTQCFRSEKIQNANAQYWANVALKINARLGGYNHRVRSPAFDEISQKSFMIMGADVSHASPQTLRPSIASLVWSRDPHASQYIAYTRVQHPRTEGIVELKDMVKSAVLQFGFRNPVPERILFFRDGISEGEVDSVGVREMSDVEEALKEIWLEKKVKLPLPKVTFLIVGKRHHIVFFPKDGGLRDRTGNCKAGFVTTRGLESPLFQDFYLQSHAAIKGTSRSSHYIVVKDENFGGNLERLHDLSYMLCHVYSKATRSVSIPAPVYCKCLAFAQVVLALKVGV
;
A
#
# COMPACT_ATOMS: atom_id res chain seq x y z
N MET A 1 20.13 -25.98 7.84
CA MET A 1 18.74 -25.68 7.41
C MET A 1 18.07 -24.80 8.44
N LEU A 2 17.19 -23.90 8.03
CA LEU A 2 16.43 -23.03 8.94
C LEU A 2 14.94 -23.30 8.77
N ILE A 3 14.20 -23.30 9.88
CA ILE A 3 12.73 -23.36 9.87
C ILE A 3 12.23 -21.97 10.26
N ASN A 4 11.54 -21.32 9.34
CA ASN A 4 10.97 -19.99 9.55
C ASN A 4 9.50 -20.10 9.95
N ILE A 5 9.16 -19.59 11.12
CA ILE A 5 7.81 -19.66 11.69
C ILE A 5 7.36 -18.24 12.01
N ASP A 6 6.21 -17.86 11.47
CA ASP A 6 5.60 -16.56 11.76
C ASP A 6 4.07 -16.72 11.91
N ILE A 7 3.46 -15.76 12.60
CA ILE A 7 2.01 -15.74 12.80
C ILE A 7 1.34 -15.04 11.62
N ALA A 8 0.41 -15.72 10.98
CA ALA A 8 -0.48 -15.16 9.98
C ALA A 8 -1.89 -14.96 10.53
N MET A 9 -2.60 -13.98 9.98
CA MET A 9 -4.02 -13.75 10.24
C MET A 9 -4.78 -13.73 8.94
N THR A 10 -5.98 -14.29 8.97
CA THR A 10 -6.94 -14.18 7.88
C THR A 10 -8.35 -14.15 8.47
N THR A 11 -9.31 -13.70 7.68
CA THR A 11 -10.71 -13.64 8.07
C THR A 11 -11.45 -14.86 7.58
N MET A 12 -12.34 -15.37 8.42
CA MET A 12 -13.19 -16.52 8.13
C MET A 12 -14.64 -16.14 8.31
N TYR A 13 -15.53 -16.83 7.61
CA TYR A 13 -16.96 -16.74 7.90
C TYR A 13 -17.25 -17.37 9.26
N GLN A 14 -18.14 -16.74 10.01
CA GLN A 14 -18.69 -17.33 11.21
C GLN A 14 -19.46 -18.60 10.85
N SER A 15 -19.16 -19.70 11.52
CA SER A 15 -19.96 -20.93 11.44
C SER A 15 -21.15 -20.86 12.39
N GLY A 16 -22.23 -21.56 12.06
CA GLY A 16 -23.44 -21.59 12.87
C GLY A 16 -24.70 -21.57 12.01
N ASN A 17 -25.86 -21.44 12.65
CA ASN A 17 -27.12 -21.34 11.95
C ASN A 17 -27.11 -20.13 10.99
N VAL A 18 -27.59 -20.31 9.77
CA VAL A 18 -27.61 -19.27 8.75
C VAL A 18 -28.42 -18.05 9.20
N ILE A 19 -29.45 -18.23 10.03
CA ILE A 19 -30.22 -17.13 10.63
C ILE A 19 -29.30 -16.24 11.47
N ASP A 20 -28.56 -16.81 12.41
CA ASP A 20 -27.68 -16.07 13.32
C ASP A 20 -26.54 -15.37 12.57
N VAL A 21 -25.93 -16.07 11.62
CA VAL A 21 -24.88 -15.51 10.76
C VAL A 21 -25.41 -14.33 9.94
N SER A 22 -26.65 -14.42 9.46
CA SER A 22 -27.31 -13.36 8.69
C SER A 22 -27.67 -12.15 9.55
N LEU A 23 -28.17 -12.38 10.77
CA LEU A 23 -28.44 -11.32 11.75
C LEU A 23 -27.16 -10.57 12.14
N SER A 24 -26.07 -11.30 12.37
CA SER A 24 -24.76 -10.71 12.67
C SER A 24 -24.25 -9.85 11.51
N HIS A 25 -24.37 -10.31 10.26
CA HIS A 25 -23.97 -9.53 9.08
C HIS A 25 -24.78 -8.23 8.92
N LEU A 26 -26.07 -8.27 9.24
CA LEU A 26 -26.96 -7.11 9.19
C LEU A 26 -26.92 -6.23 10.45
N ASN A 27 -26.12 -6.60 11.44
CA ASN A 27 -26.06 -5.96 12.76
C ASN A 27 -27.46 -5.83 13.40
N SER A 28 -28.25 -6.90 13.32
CA SER A 28 -29.59 -7.00 13.94
C SER A 28 -29.64 -8.15 14.94
N ARG A 29 -30.60 -8.06 15.87
CA ARG A 29 -30.92 -9.13 16.83
C ARG A 29 -32.34 -9.68 16.63
N GLN A 30 -33.08 -9.18 15.64
CA GLN A 30 -34.50 -9.48 15.47
C GLN A 30 -34.72 -10.27 14.18
N VAL A 31 -35.24 -11.50 14.29
CA VAL A 31 -35.46 -12.40 13.13
C VAL A 31 -36.36 -11.77 12.06
N ARG A 32 -37.30 -10.90 12.45
CA ARG A 32 -38.17 -10.15 11.52
C ARG A 32 -37.40 -9.27 10.53
N ASP A 33 -36.17 -8.86 10.85
CA ASP A 33 -35.33 -8.08 9.95
C ASP A 33 -34.79 -8.91 8.77
N LEU A 34 -35.00 -10.23 8.79
CA LEU A 34 -34.72 -11.15 7.69
C LEU A 34 -35.94 -11.41 6.78
N CYS A 35 -37.09 -10.79 7.08
CA CYS A 35 -38.28 -10.82 6.26
C CYS A 35 -38.22 -9.68 5.23
N PHE A 36 -37.63 -9.95 4.07
CA PHE A 36 -37.32 -8.92 3.07
C PHE A 36 -38.47 -8.66 2.07
N SER A 37 -38.43 -7.48 1.46
CA SER A 37 -39.25 -7.13 0.28
C SER A 37 -38.40 -7.15 -1.01
N THR A 38 -39.07 -7.18 -2.16
CA THR A 38 -38.43 -7.31 -3.50
C THR A 38 -37.39 -6.24 -3.83
N LYS A 39 -37.44 -5.06 -3.18
CA LYS A 39 -36.50 -3.95 -3.41
C LYS A 39 -35.53 -3.70 -2.25
N ASP A 40 -35.47 -4.60 -1.27
CA ASP A 40 -34.66 -4.40 -0.08
C ASP A 40 -33.15 -4.45 -0.36
N ALA A 41 -32.43 -3.38 -0.01
CA ALA A 41 -30.97 -3.32 -0.11
C ALA A 41 -30.27 -4.33 0.82
N LYS A 42 -30.87 -4.63 1.99
CA LYS A 42 -30.35 -5.63 2.93
C LYS A 42 -30.36 -7.03 2.34
N PHE A 43 -31.42 -7.41 1.61
CA PHE A 43 -31.49 -8.70 0.93
C PHE A 43 -30.39 -8.87 -0.11
N ARG A 44 -30.13 -7.83 -0.91
CA ARG A 44 -29.03 -7.85 -1.89
C ARG A 44 -27.67 -7.97 -1.22
N SER A 45 -27.45 -7.21 -0.13
CA SER A 45 -26.22 -7.30 0.67
C SER A 45 -26.01 -8.72 1.20
N LEU A 46 -27.06 -9.32 1.77
CA LEU A 46 -27.01 -10.66 2.33
C LEU A 46 -26.80 -11.74 1.26
N SER A 47 -27.46 -11.60 0.11
CA SER A 47 -27.28 -12.49 -1.04
C SER A 47 -25.84 -12.47 -1.53
N VAL A 48 -25.24 -11.28 -1.66
CA VAL A 48 -23.82 -11.15 -1.99
C VAL A 48 -22.94 -11.77 -0.91
N PHE A 49 -23.28 -11.62 0.37
CA PHE A 49 -22.50 -12.16 1.49
C PHE A 49 -22.48 -13.70 1.50
N LEU A 50 -23.65 -14.35 1.47
CA LEU A 50 -23.80 -15.80 1.60
C LEU A 50 -23.47 -16.59 0.32
N LYS A 51 -23.52 -15.94 -0.85
CA LYS A 51 -23.26 -16.62 -2.13
C LYS A 51 -21.85 -17.24 -2.17
N GLY A 52 -21.81 -18.52 -2.53
CA GLY A 52 -20.60 -19.33 -2.62
C GLY A 52 -20.20 -20.03 -1.32
N LEU A 53 -20.94 -19.83 -0.22
CA LEU A 53 -20.66 -20.53 1.04
C LEU A 53 -21.10 -21.99 1.00
N GLU A 54 -20.32 -22.82 1.68
CA GLU A 54 -20.65 -24.18 2.02
C GLU A 54 -21.55 -24.22 3.26
N ILE A 55 -22.67 -24.92 3.15
CA ILE A 55 -23.64 -25.11 4.21
C ILE A 55 -23.99 -26.59 4.36
N ARG A 56 -24.43 -26.98 5.55
CA ARG A 56 -25.13 -28.25 5.78
C ARG A 56 -26.61 -27.94 5.98
N CYS A 57 -27.46 -28.70 5.30
CA CYS A 57 -28.91 -28.60 5.45
C CYS A 57 -29.39 -29.80 6.27
N GLN A 58 -30.22 -29.54 7.28
CA GLN A 58 -30.85 -30.61 8.05
C GLN A 58 -31.96 -31.25 7.21
N THR A 59 -31.64 -32.35 6.53
CA THR A 59 -32.61 -33.22 5.87
C THR A 59 -32.40 -34.65 6.35
N GLY A 60 -33.46 -35.46 6.38
CA GLY A 60 -33.39 -36.86 6.84
C GLY A 60 -32.45 -37.79 6.04
N MET A 61 -31.77 -37.28 5.00
CA MET A 61 -30.92 -38.04 4.05
C MET A 61 -29.42 -37.71 4.15
N GLY A 62 -28.97 -37.22 5.31
CA GLY A 62 -27.54 -37.14 5.66
C GLY A 62 -26.89 -35.76 5.47
N ASN A 63 -25.81 -35.54 6.21
CA ASN A 63 -25.07 -34.28 6.36
C ASN A 63 -24.19 -33.91 5.15
N ARG A 64 -24.71 -33.98 3.93
CA ARG A 64 -23.94 -33.55 2.74
C ARG A 64 -23.80 -32.03 2.69
N THR A 65 -22.58 -31.57 2.47
CA THR A 65 -22.28 -30.15 2.23
C THR A 65 -22.85 -29.69 0.90
N LYS A 66 -23.47 -28.50 0.88
CA LYS A 66 -24.04 -27.86 -0.30
C LYS A 66 -23.51 -26.43 -0.45
N ILE A 67 -23.52 -25.91 -1.67
CA ILE A 67 -23.07 -24.54 -1.95
C ILE A 67 -24.27 -23.63 -2.13
N VAL A 68 -24.26 -22.49 -1.44
CA VAL A 68 -25.23 -21.40 -1.61
C VAL A 68 -25.05 -20.79 -3.01
N ARG A 69 -26.04 -20.97 -3.89
CA ARG A 69 -26.04 -20.36 -5.23
C ARG A 69 -26.79 -19.04 -5.25
N GLU A 70 -27.93 -18.99 -4.56
CA GLU A 70 -28.81 -17.82 -4.51
C GLU A 70 -29.68 -17.84 -3.25
N LEU A 71 -30.27 -16.69 -2.91
CA LEU A 71 -31.27 -16.57 -1.85
C LEU A 71 -32.65 -16.36 -2.49
N VAL A 72 -33.67 -16.96 -1.91
CA VAL A 72 -35.08 -16.70 -2.25
C VAL A 72 -35.78 -16.00 -1.10
N MET A 73 -36.74 -15.13 -1.40
CA MET A 73 -37.60 -14.55 -0.36
C MET A 73 -38.58 -15.60 0.15
N LYS A 74 -38.99 -15.48 1.42
CA LYS A 74 -40.00 -16.35 2.05
C LYS A 74 -39.75 -17.84 1.82
N GLY A 75 -38.57 -18.32 2.23
CA GLY A 75 -38.09 -19.68 1.97
C GLY A 75 -39.05 -20.78 2.42
N GLY A 76 -39.82 -20.59 3.49
CA GLY A 76 -40.85 -21.55 3.91
C GLY A 76 -42.13 -21.49 3.07
N ARG A 77 -42.44 -20.35 2.47
CA ARG A 77 -43.58 -20.15 1.54
C ARG A 77 -43.18 -20.22 0.07
N TYR A 78 -41.96 -20.65 -0.22
CA TYR A 78 -41.51 -20.81 -1.59
C TYR A 78 -42.28 -21.97 -2.23
N GLU A 79 -42.98 -21.68 -3.31
CA GLU A 79 -43.80 -22.65 -4.05
C GLU A 79 -42.94 -23.41 -5.06
N PHE A 80 -43.17 -24.72 -5.15
CA PHE A 80 -42.56 -25.58 -6.15
C PHE A 80 -43.52 -26.69 -6.54
N GLU A 81 -43.29 -27.28 -7.72
CA GLU A 81 -44.09 -28.38 -8.23
C GLU A 81 -43.49 -29.72 -7.79
N LYS A 82 -44.32 -30.59 -7.22
CA LYS A 82 -43.97 -31.96 -6.85
C LYS A 82 -45.09 -32.89 -7.29
N ASP A 83 -44.77 -33.89 -8.11
CA ASP A 83 -45.72 -34.90 -8.57
C ASP A 83 -47.01 -34.30 -9.17
N GLY A 84 -46.87 -33.22 -9.96
CA GLY A 84 -47.98 -32.52 -10.62
C GLY A 84 -48.81 -31.59 -9.72
N HIS A 85 -48.41 -31.40 -8.46
CA HIS A 85 -49.10 -30.53 -7.50
C HIS A 85 -48.18 -29.42 -7.01
N THR A 86 -48.69 -28.19 -6.95
CA THR A 86 -48.00 -27.07 -6.33
C THR A 86 -48.10 -27.19 -4.81
N THR A 87 -46.94 -27.21 -4.13
CA THR A 87 -46.86 -27.18 -2.66
C THR A 87 -45.80 -26.17 -2.23
N THR A 88 -45.82 -25.77 -0.96
CA THR A 88 -44.77 -24.92 -0.39
C THR A 88 -43.65 -25.76 0.21
N VAL A 89 -42.43 -25.19 0.26
CA VAL A 89 -41.30 -25.80 0.97
C VAL A 89 -41.67 -26.14 2.42
N GLY A 90 -42.39 -25.27 3.14
CA GLY A 90 -42.83 -25.50 4.50
C GLY A 90 -43.77 -26.70 4.65
N GLU A 91 -44.75 -26.84 3.78
CA GLU A 91 -45.66 -28.01 3.76
C GLU A 91 -44.93 -29.30 3.40
N TYR A 92 -43.99 -29.23 2.46
CA TYR A 92 -43.14 -30.37 2.11
C TYR A 92 -42.30 -30.84 3.30
N PHE A 93 -41.62 -29.93 4.01
CA PHE A 93 -40.84 -30.30 5.20
C PHE A 93 -41.72 -30.85 6.34
N ARG A 94 -42.94 -30.31 6.50
CA ARG A 94 -43.91 -30.82 7.47
C ARG A 94 -44.38 -32.23 7.15
N SER A 95 -44.71 -32.50 5.89
CA SER A 95 -45.25 -33.79 5.44
C SER A 95 -44.18 -34.88 5.26
N ALA A 96 -43.05 -34.54 4.61
CA ALA A 96 -42.02 -35.50 4.22
C ALA A 96 -40.93 -35.73 5.29
N HIS A 97 -40.71 -34.74 6.17
CA HIS A 97 -39.65 -34.79 7.18
C HIS A 97 -40.15 -34.59 8.62
N SER A 98 -41.45 -34.35 8.82
CA SER A 98 -42.03 -34.03 10.14
C SER A 98 -41.39 -32.81 10.83
N ILE A 99 -40.88 -31.86 10.04
CA ILE A 99 -40.26 -30.62 10.53
C ILE A 99 -41.21 -29.45 10.30
N ASN A 100 -41.60 -28.74 11.37
CA ASN A 100 -42.41 -27.53 11.27
C ASN A 100 -41.54 -26.28 11.20
N ILE A 101 -41.68 -25.52 10.11
CA ILE A 101 -40.88 -24.32 9.87
C ILE A 101 -41.33 -23.17 10.76
N GLN A 102 -40.44 -22.64 11.60
CA GLN A 102 -40.78 -21.61 12.59
C GLN A 102 -40.85 -20.22 11.95
N PHE A 103 -39.97 -19.95 10.99
CA PHE A 103 -39.85 -18.65 10.32
C PHE A 103 -40.14 -18.73 8.82
N PRO A 104 -41.39 -19.02 8.39
CA PRO A 104 -41.69 -19.27 6.98
C PRO A 104 -41.53 -18.04 6.08
N GLU A 105 -41.62 -16.83 6.64
CA GLU A 105 -41.45 -15.55 5.92
C GLU A 105 -39.99 -15.14 5.72
N VAL A 106 -39.05 -15.75 6.44
CA VAL A 106 -37.61 -15.50 6.27
C VAL A 106 -37.13 -16.10 4.97
N PHE A 107 -36.05 -15.54 4.40
CA PHE A 107 -35.44 -16.04 3.17
C PHE A 107 -35.06 -17.54 3.22
N GLY A 108 -34.96 -18.16 2.04
CA GLY A 108 -34.46 -19.52 1.85
C GLY A 108 -33.14 -19.55 1.07
N ILE A 109 -32.43 -20.66 1.17
CA ILE A 109 -31.20 -20.94 0.42
C ILE A 109 -31.51 -21.80 -0.79
N MET A 110 -31.16 -21.31 -1.98
CA MET A 110 -31.21 -22.10 -3.21
C MET A 110 -29.83 -22.69 -3.54
N THR A 111 -29.76 -24.01 -3.73
CA THR A 111 -28.50 -24.72 -4.03
C THR A 111 -28.36 -25.14 -5.49
N SER A 112 -29.45 -25.14 -6.26
CA SER A 112 -29.49 -25.50 -7.68
C SER A 112 -29.14 -24.33 -8.63
N GLY A 113 -29.43 -23.09 -8.21
CA GLY A 113 -29.28 -21.87 -9.01
C GLY A 113 -30.54 -21.46 -9.78
N LYS A 114 -30.60 -20.19 -10.20
CA LYS A 114 -31.79 -19.52 -10.75
C LYS A 114 -32.50 -20.22 -11.91
N ASN A 115 -31.72 -20.83 -12.80
CA ASN A 115 -32.21 -21.39 -14.07
C ASN A 115 -32.32 -22.92 -14.02
N ALA A 116 -32.30 -23.52 -12.83
CA ALA A 116 -32.48 -24.95 -12.70
C ALA A 116 -33.93 -25.33 -12.99
N SER A 117 -34.13 -26.33 -13.85
CA SER A 117 -35.46 -26.88 -14.16
C SER A 117 -36.18 -27.41 -12.91
N HIS A 118 -35.42 -27.86 -11.91
CA HIS A 118 -35.94 -28.26 -10.61
C HIS A 118 -35.20 -27.47 -9.51
N PRO A 119 -35.78 -26.36 -9.03
CA PRO A 119 -35.16 -25.54 -8.00
C PRO A 119 -35.12 -26.29 -6.66
N VAL A 120 -33.94 -26.36 -6.06
CA VAL A 120 -33.75 -26.97 -4.73
C VAL A 120 -33.55 -25.85 -3.72
N VAL A 121 -34.54 -25.67 -2.85
CA VAL A 121 -34.60 -24.61 -1.83
C VAL A 121 -34.68 -25.22 -0.43
N TYR A 122 -33.91 -24.65 0.49
CA TYR A 122 -33.91 -24.97 1.91
C TYR A 122 -34.31 -23.74 2.73
N PRO A 123 -35.20 -23.86 3.72
CA PRO A 123 -35.42 -22.79 4.70
C PRO A 123 -34.10 -22.43 5.41
N ALA A 124 -33.81 -21.13 5.57
CA ALA A 124 -32.55 -20.69 6.17
C ALA A 124 -32.35 -21.23 7.60
N GLU A 125 -33.42 -21.39 8.38
CA GLU A 125 -33.37 -21.95 9.73
C GLU A 125 -32.88 -23.40 9.80
N LEU A 126 -32.98 -24.16 8.70
CA LEU A 126 -32.49 -25.53 8.59
C LEU A 126 -31.06 -25.62 8.01
N CYS A 127 -30.43 -24.47 7.77
CA CYS A 127 -29.10 -24.40 7.16
C CYS A 127 -28.06 -23.96 8.19
N THR A 128 -26.89 -24.61 8.19
CA THR A 128 -25.74 -24.27 9.03
C THR A 128 -24.52 -23.99 8.16
N VAL A 129 -23.86 -22.85 8.36
CA VAL A 129 -22.60 -22.50 7.70
C VAL A 129 -21.47 -23.38 8.22
N VAL A 130 -20.74 -24.03 7.32
CA VAL A 130 -19.61 -24.91 7.64
C VAL A 130 -18.43 -24.10 8.19
N GLN A 131 -17.76 -24.60 9.22
CA GLN A 131 -16.58 -24.00 9.84
C GLN A 131 -15.35 -24.00 8.93
N GLY A 132 -14.46 -23.02 9.10
CA GLY A 132 -13.15 -22.98 8.43
C GLY A 132 -13.14 -22.34 7.04
N GLN A 133 -14.24 -21.72 6.62
CA GLN A 133 -14.33 -21.08 5.31
C GLN A 133 -13.72 -19.68 5.31
N PHE A 134 -12.72 -19.44 4.45
CA PHE A 134 -12.07 -18.12 4.33
C PHE A 134 -13.00 -17.06 3.72
N TYR A 135 -12.99 -15.87 4.32
CA TYR A 135 -13.62 -14.68 3.76
C TYR A 135 -12.71 -14.04 2.71
N LYS A 136 -12.91 -14.40 1.44
CA LYS A 136 -12.08 -13.95 0.31
C LYS A 136 -12.48 -12.60 -0.29
N LYS A 137 -13.53 -11.94 0.23
CA LYS A 137 -14.03 -10.65 -0.27
C LYS A 137 -13.30 -9.51 0.44
N ARG A 138 -13.38 -8.29 -0.11
CA ARG A 138 -12.85 -7.10 0.58
C ARG A 138 -13.56 -6.93 1.91
N LEU A 139 -12.78 -6.76 2.99
CA LEU A 139 -13.35 -6.47 4.30
C LEU A 139 -14.08 -5.13 4.27
N PRO A 140 -15.29 -5.04 4.86
CA PRO A 140 -15.95 -3.78 5.07
C PRO A 140 -15.06 -2.79 5.81
N ASN A 141 -15.13 -1.50 5.46
CA ASN A 141 -14.27 -0.47 6.05
C ASN A 141 -14.44 -0.39 7.58
N HIS A 142 -15.65 -0.63 8.12
CA HIS A 142 -15.91 -0.60 9.56
C HIS A 142 -15.20 -1.74 10.32
N LEU A 143 -15.05 -2.93 9.71
CA LEU A 143 -14.32 -4.06 10.30
C LEU A 143 -12.80 -3.97 10.10
N THR A 144 -12.34 -3.13 9.19
CA THR A 144 -10.90 -3.03 8.88
C THR A 144 -10.10 -2.53 10.09
N SER A 145 -10.66 -1.60 10.87
CA SER A 145 -10.01 -1.10 12.09
C SER A 145 -9.87 -2.20 13.15
N GLU A 146 -10.93 -3.00 13.33
CA GLU A 146 -10.92 -4.13 14.26
C GLU A 146 -9.95 -5.22 13.83
N ALA A 147 -9.95 -5.58 12.54
CA ALA A 147 -9.01 -6.55 12.00
C ALA A 147 -7.55 -6.10 12.17
N VAL A 148 -7.24 -4.81 11.95
CA VAL A 148 -5.90 -4.26 12.18
C VAL A 148 -5.55 -4.26 13.66
N SER A 149 -6.49 -3.88 14.54
CA SER A 149 -6.29 -3.91 15.99
C SER A 149 -6.00 -5.34 16.47
N PHE A 150 -6.80 -6.29 16.01
CA PHE A 150 -6.62 -7.71 16.27
C PHE A 150 -5.30 -8.23 15.67
N ALA A 151 -4.84 -7.78 14.51
CA ALA A 151 -3.55 -8.22 13.94
C ALA A 151 -2.32 -7.61 14.63
N THR A 152 -2.50 -6.48 15.32
CA THR A 152 -1.39 -5.71 15.89
C THR A 152 -0.89 -6.40 17.15
N MET A 153 0.38 -6.82 17.13
CA MET A 153 1.11 -7.39 18.27
C MET A 153 2.45 -6.68 18.42
N THR A 154 2.79 -6.27 19.65
CA THR A 154 4.14 -5.78 19.95
C THR A 154 5.15 -6.92 19.78
N PRO A 155 6.44 -6.62 19.56
CA PRO A 155 7.46 -7.63 19.29
C PRO A 155 7.55 -8.69 20.39
N ASP A 156 7.52 -8.29 21.66
CA ASP A 156 7.59 -9.22 22.80
C ASP A 156 6.38 -10.18 22.83
N VAL A 157 5.18 -9.65 22.59
CA VAL A 157 3.94 -10.47 22.57
C VAL A 157 3.92 -11.39 21.35
N ARG A 158 4.39 -10.92 20.19
CA ARG A 158 4.49 -11.74 18.97
C ARG A 158 5.50 -12.86 19.16
N LEU A 159 6.67 -12.58 19.72
CA LEU A 159 7.70 -13.59 19.98
C LEU A 159 7.17 -14.67 20.93
N LYS A 160 6.59 -14.28 22.07
CA LYS A 160 5.97 -15.24 23.01
C LYS A 160 4.91 -16.12 22.34
N ALA A 161 4.06 -15.53 21.50
CA ALA A 161 3.05 -16.29 20.76
C ALA A 161 3.67 -17.26 19.73
N ILE A 162 4.76 -16.88 19.06
CA ILE A 162 5.51 -17.78 18.17
C ILE A 162 6.16 -18.92 18.97
N MET A 163 6.73 -18.64 20.13
CA MET A 163 7.40 -19.63 20.98
C MET A 163 6.42 -20.55 21.72
N GLY A 164 5.17 -20.13 21.92
CA GLY A 164 4.19 -20.84 22.74
C GLY A 164 4.35 -20.58 24.24
N ASP A 165 5.01 -19.47 24.61
CA ASP A 165 5.30 -19.13 26.01
C ASP A 165 4.14 -18.35 26.64
N GLY A 166 3.41 -19.00 27.56
CA GLY A 166 2.37 -18.39 28.41
C GLY A 166 1.03 -18.11 27.71
N ASP A 167 0.10 -17.50 28.46
CA ASP A 167 -1.15 -16.98 27.89
C ASP A 167 -0.83 -15.78 27.00
N ASN A 168 -0.84 -16.01 25.68
CA ASN A 168 -0.66 -14.95 24.69
C ASN A 168 -1.91 -14.07 24.53
N GLY A 169 -2.93 -14.24 25.39
CA GLY A 169 -4.18 -13.49 25.43
C GLY A 169 -5.04 -13.69 24.18
N ARG A 170 -4.68 -14.65 23.32
CA ARG A 170 -5.22 -14.84 21.98
C ARG A 170 -5.44 -16.31 21.59
N GLY A 171 -5.14 -17.25 22.49
CA GLY A 171 -5.31 -18.68 22.25
C GLY A 171 -4.48 -19.23 21.08
N ILE A 172 -3.37 -18.58 20.73
CA ILE A 172 -2.51 -19.05 19.63
C ILE A 172 -1.70 -20.26 20.14
N ILE A 173 -1.82 -21.39 19.45
CA ILE A 173 -1.04 -22.59 19.75
C ILE A 173 0.17 -22.61 18.82
N SER A 174 1.37 -22.59 19.40
CA SER A 174 2.61 -22.65 18.62
C SER A 174 2.87 -24.08 18.13
N PRO A 175 3.22 -24.28 16.84
CA PRO A 175 3.62 -25.60 16.35
C PRO A 175 4.96 -26.07 16.91
N ILE A 176 5.77 -25.16 17.49
CA ILE A 176 7.12 -25.47 17.98
C ILE A 176 7.08 -26.59 19.01
N GLN A 177 6.13 -26.54 19.95
CA GLN A 177 5.96 -27.57 20.98
C GLN A 177 5.65 -28.95 20.38
N GLY A 178 4.84 -29.00 19.32
CA GLY A 178 4.46 -30.26 18.66
C GLY A 178 5.55 -30.88 17.79
N TYR A 179 6.62 -30.14 17.44
CA TYR A 179 7.70 -30.71 16.61
C TYR A 179 8.50 -31.80 17.33
N LYS A 180 8.62 -31.72 18.66
CA LYS A 180 9.27 -32.78 19.45
C LYS A 180 8.51 -34.09 19.41
N ASP A 181 7.18 -34.00 19.41
CA ASP A 181 6.29 -35.15 19.49
C ASP A 181 5.88 -35.69 18.11
N SER A 182 6.36 -35.06 17.03
CA SER A 182 6.04 -35.48 15.66
C SER A 182 6.82 -36.75 15.29
N THR A 183 6.09 -37.85 15.13
CA THR A 183 6.64 -39.14 14.67
C THR A 183 7.42 -39.00 13.37
N HIS A 184 6.89 -38.24 12.40
CA HIS A 184 7.54 -37.99 11.11
C HIS A 184 8.91 -37.31 11.24
N ILE A 185 9.05 -36.37 12.18
CA ILE A 185 10.33 -35.67 12.42
C ILE A 185 11.33 -36.63 13.05
N GLN A 186 10.90 -37.43 14.02
CA GLN A 186 11.75 -38.42 14.68
C GLN A 186 12.19 -39.53 13.71
N GLU A 187 11.28 -40.08 12.91
CA GLU A 187 11.57 -41.11 11.91
C GLU A 187 12.54 -40.64 10.83
N SER A 188 12.49 -39.35 10.47
CA SER A 188 13.46 -38.75 9.52
C SER A 188 14.84 -38.46 10.13
N GLY A 189 15.03 -38.67 11.43
CA GLY A 189 16.28 -38.39 12.15
C GLY A 189 16.58 -36.89 12.32
N MET A 190 15.60 -36.02 12.07
CA MET A 190 15.77 -34.57 12.22
C MET A 190 15.65 -34.14 13.70
N GLN A 191 16.47 -33.16 14.08
CA GLN A 191 16.37 -32.49 15.38
C GLN A 191 16.17 -30.99 15.16
N ILE A 192 15.15 -30.43 15.80
CA ILE A 192 14.79 -29.02 15.66
C ILE A 192 15.12 -28.28 16.95
N SER A 193 15.88 -27.19 16.84
CA SER A 193 16.10 -26.27 17.96
C SER A 193 14.79 -25.59 18.35
N MET A 194 14.46 -25.66 19.65
CA MET A 194 13.31 -24.97 20.23
C MET A 194 13.60 -23.52 20.61
N SER A 195 14.84 -23.07 20.44
CA SER A 195 15.24 -21.69 20.71
C SER A 195 15.30 -20.90 19.41
N PRO A 196 14.92 -19.60 19.43
CA PRO A 196 15.04 -18.75 18.26
C PRO A 196 16.50 -18.59 17.86
N LEU A 197 16.73 -18.34 16.56
CA LEU A 197 18.07 -18.09 16.05
C LEU A 197 18.58 -16.73 16.53
N TYR A 198 19.72 -16.71 17.23
CA TYR A 198 20.42 -15.49 17.57
C TYR A 198 21.34 -15.08 16.42
N ILE A 199 21.13 -13.89 15.89
CA ILE A 199 21.94 -13.31 14.82
C ILE A 199 22.62 -12.02 15.29
N LYS A 200 23.78 -11.74 14.70
CA LYS A 200 24.48 -10.48 14.90
C LYS A 200 24.13 -9.53 13.77
N GLY A 201 23.49 -8.42 14.10
CA GLY A 201 23.28 -7.32 13.17
C GLY A 201 24.19 -6.12 13.49
N THR A 202 24.28 -5.22 12.53
CA THR A 202 24.99 -3.95 12.61
C THR A 202 23.97 -2.81 12.67
N MET A 203 24.27 -1.77 13.45
CA MET A 203 23.50 -0.54 13.44
C MET A 203 24.16 0.45 12.49
N LEU A 204 23.50 0.76 11.38
CA LEU A 204 23.97 1.77 10.45
C LEU A 204 23.94 3.17 11.07
N PRO A 205 24.92 4.03 10.73
CA PRO A 205 24.89 5.42 11.14
C PRO A 205 23.66 6.11 10.54
N THR A 206 22.99 6.94 11.35
CA THR A 206 21.85 7.71 10.86
C THR A 206 22.31 8.76 9.86
N PRO A 207 21.70 8.85 8.65
CA PRO A 207 22.09 9.83 7.67
C PRO A 207 21.76 11.26 8.13
N ARG A 208 22.51 12.23 7.61
CA ARG A 208 22.29 13.64 7.92
C ARG A 208 21.25 14.21 6.97
N ILE A 209 20.23 14.88 7.52
CA ILE A 209 19.15 15.51 6.75
C ILE A 209 19.33 17.01 6.83
N ALA A 210 19.60 17.62 5.68
CA ALA A 210 19.80 19.05 5.61
C ALA A 210 18.58 19.77 5.04
N MET A 211 18.17 20.81 5.76
CA MET A 211 17.01 21.65 5.50
C MET A 211 17.46 23.08 5.18
N GLY A 212 16.59 23.87 4.57
CA GLY A 212 16.79 25.29 4.31
C GLY A 212 17.60 25.62 3.04
N GLN A 213 17.49 26.88 2.63
CA GLN A 213 18.11 27.40 1.41
C GLN A 213 19.63 27.64 1.58
N GLY A 214 20.36 27.52 0.48
CA GLY A 214 21.82 27.70 0.41
C GLY A 214 22.58 26.39 0.17
N GLU A 215 23.83 26.47 -0.26
CA GLU A 215 24.70 25.30 -0.26
C GLU A 215 24.94 24.88 1.20
N ILE A 216 24.70 23.61 1.48
CA ILE A 216 25.33 23.00 2.66
C ILE A 216 26.80 22.97 2.29
N VAL A 217 27.59 23.85 2.90
CA VAL A 217 29.03 23.92 2.72
C VAL A 217 29.56 22.48 2.69
N ARG A 218 30.08 22.08 1.52
CA ARG A 218 30.94 20.90 1.40
C ARG A 218 32.05 21.16 2.40
N ASP A 219 32.13 20.43 3.52
CA ASP A 219 33.34 20.26 4.33
C ASP A 219 33.02 19.43 5.59
N LEU A 220 32.89 18.11 5.41
CA LEU A 220 32.88 17.18 6.55
C LEU A 220 33.81 15.98 6.40
N TYR A 221 34.29 15.70 5.19
CA TYR A 221 35.12 14.51 4.95
C TYR A 221 36.57 14.82 4.57
N GLN A 222 36.92 16.09 4.33
CA GLN A 222 38.29 16.50 4.02
C GLN A 222 38.61 17.75 4.83
N ASN A 223 39.39 17.56 5.90
CA ASN A 223 40.07 18.59 6.70
C ASN A 223 39.17 19.61 7.42
N GLY A 224 39.27 19.64 8.75
CA GLY A 224 38.46 20.50 9.61
C GLY A 224 38.46 21.97 9.18
N GLY A 225 37.25 22.54 9.01
CA GLY A 225 37.09 23.98 8.88
C GLY A 225 35.85 24.43 8.12
N LYS A 226 34.70 24.48 8.81
CA LYS A 226 33.76 25.62 8.89
C LYS A 226 32.48 25.17 9.62
N GLU A 227 32.09 25.94 10.64
CA GLU A 227 30.91 25.68 11.45
C GLU A 227 29.65 25.52 10.60
N PHE A 228 29.04 24.34 10.67
CA PHE A 228 27.67 24.14 10.20
C PHE A 228 26.73 24.97 11.08
N ASP A 229 25.71 25.59 10.49
CA ASP A 229 24.53 25.98 11.26
C ASP A 229 23.84 24.68 11.72
N ALA A 230 24.23 24.19 12.91
CA ALA A 230 23.76 22.93 13.48
C ALA A 230 22.22 22.85 13.56
N LYS A 231 21.53 24.00 13.50
CA LYS A 231 20.07 24.08 13.46
C LYS A 231 19.46 23.59 12.14
N ARG A 232 20.20 23.62 11.02
CA ARG A 232 19.73 23.23 9.68
C ARG A 232 19.95 21.77 9.34
N VAL A 233 20.74 21.05 10.15
CA VAL A 233 21.03 19.63 9.96
C VAL A 233 20.30 18.82 11.01
N GLN A 234 19.27 18.10 10.57
CA GLN A 234 18.51 17.18 11.39
C GLN A 234 19.19 15.80 11.42
N ARG A 235 19.25 15.22 12.62
CA ARG A 235 19.62 13.81 12.82
C ARG A 235 18.35 13.05 13.19
N PRO A 236 17.86 12.15 12.34
CA PRO A 236 16.70 11.33 12.66
C PRO A 236 16.85 10.62 14.00
N ASN A 237 15.84 10.72 14.85
CA ASN A 237 15.74 9.92 16.06
C ASN A 237 14.68 8.84 15.84
N ASN A 238 15.04 7.57 15.95
CA ASN A 238 14.19 6.43 15.61
C ASN A 238 13.54 6.60 14.21
N GLY A 239 14.32 7.02 13.22
CA GLY A 239 13.86 7.21 11.85
C GLY A 239 12.85 8.35 11.66
N ALA A 240 12.77 9.34 12.57
CA ALA A 240 11.90 10.51 12.41
C ALA A 240 12.66 11.81 12.70
N TRP A 241 12.29 12.88 12.00
CA TRP A 241 12.77 14.24 12.24
C TRP A 241 11.59 15.23 12.20
N ASN A 242 11.82 16.46 12.66
CA ASN A 242 10.79 17.50 12.77
C ASN A 242 11.05 18.65 11.78
N LEU A 243 9.98 19.35 11.41
CA LEU A 243 9.99 20.56 10.59
C LEU A 243 9.94 21.85 11.42
N ARG A 244 9.89 21.77 12.76
CA ARG A 244 9.89 22.94 13.64
C ARG A 244 11.17 23.75 13.42
N ASP A 245 11.00 25.05 13.20
CA ASP A 245 12.07 26.02 12.92
C ASP A 245 12.94 25.66 11.71
N GLN A 246 12.40 24.86 10.78
CA GLN A 246 13.05 24.48 9.53
C GLN A 246 12.36 25.16 8.33
N ARG A 247 13.10 25.27 7.22
CA ARG A 247 12.59 25.68 5.91
C ARG A 247 12.87 24.63 4.86
N PHE A 248 12.11 24.60 3.78
CA PHE A 248 12.39 23.70 2.66
C PHE A 248 13.72 24.04 1.98
N SER A 249 14.43 23.02 1.53
CA SER A 249 15.73 23.19 0.87
C SER A 249 15.60 23.87 -0.51
N LEU A 250 14.55 23.52 -1.26
CA LEU A 250 14.07 24.28 -2.41
C LEU A 250 12.57 24.48 -2.29
N SER A 251 12.18 25.73 -2.04
CA SER A 251 10.80 26.17 -1.92
C SER A 251 10.26 26.71 -3.25
N THR A 252 9.06 26.30 -3.62
CA THR A 252 8.34 26.84 -4.79
C THR A 252 7.39 27.97 -4.41
N LYS A 253 6.91 28.72 -5.40
CA LYS A 253 5.81 29.68 -5.24
C LYS A 253 4.51 29.11 -5.80
N LEU A 254 3.41 29.30 -5.08
CA LEU A 254 2.06 28.96 -5.53
C LEU A 254 1.25 30.24 -5.69
N GLU A 255 1.12 30.72 -6.92
CA GLU A 255 0.54 32.02 -7.26
C GLU A 255 -0.78 31.89 -8.03
N LEU A 256 -0.85 30.95 -8.99
CA LEU A 256 -2.02 30.73 -9.84
C LEU A 256 -2.70 29.41 -9.49
N TRP A 257 -3.69 29.48 -8.60
CA TRP A 257 -4.40 28.31 -8.09
C TRP A 257 -5.83 28.62 -7.65
N GLY A 258 -6.65 27.59 -7.49
CA GLY A 258 -8.03 27.71 -7.03
C GLY A 258 -8.47 26.60 -6.07
N VAL A 259 -9.66 26.76 -5.51
CA VAL A 259 -10.26 25.82 -4.53
C VAL A 259 -11.62 25.36 -5.01
N LEU A 260 -11.83 24.05 -5.04
CA LEU A 260 -13.14 23.43 -5.25
C LEU A 260 -13.59 22.71 -3.98
N ASN A 261 -14.69 23.18 -3.40
CA ASN A 261 -15.24 22.64 -2.15
C ASN A 261 -16.46 21.76 -2.43
N PHE A 262 -16.37 20.45 -2.17
CA PHE A 262 -17.50 19.52 -2.23
C PHE A 262 -18.12 19.24 -0.84
N ILE A 263 -17.81 20.04 0.19
CA ILE A 263 -18.36 19.89 1.54
C ILE A 263 -19.53 20.88 1.69
N PRO A 264 -20.80 20.44 1.62
CA PRO A 264 -21.94 21.36 1.58
C PRO A 264 -22.09 22.22 2.85
N ARG A 265 -21.68 21.69 4.00
CA ARG A 265 -21.78 22.36 5.32
C ARG A 265 -20.59 23.25 5.64
N LEU A 266 -19.58 23.31 4.78
CA LEU A 266 -18.41 24.15 5.00
C LEU A 266 -18.70 25.56 4.47
N ASN A 267 -19.01 26.49 5.39
CA ASN A 267 -19.23 27.88 5.03
C ASN A 267 -17.92 28.54 4.56
N GLU A 268 -18.06 29.68 3.89
CA GLU A 268 -16.94 30.39 3.28
C GLU A 268 -15.91 30.86 4.31
N GLN A 269 -16.35 31.33 5.49
CA GLN A 269 -15.47 31.81 6.55
C GLN A 269 -14.57 30.70 7.09
N LEU A 270 -15.13 29.51 7.33
CA LEU A 270 -14.37 28.36 7.81
C LEU A 270 -13.42 27.86 6.72
N CYS A 271 -13.85 27.84 5.46
CA CYS A 271 -12.97 27.56 4.32
C CYS A 271 -11.76 28.50 4.29
N ARG A 272 -11.99 29.82 4.37
CA ARG A 272 -10.92 30.83 4.43
C ARG A 272 -9.98 30.59 5.61
N SER A 273 -10.51 30.30 6.81
CA SER A 273 -9.66 30.02 7.99
C SER A 273 -8.72 28.82 7.81
N TYR A 274 -9.15 27.77 7.10
CA TYR A 274 -8.29 26.63 6.78
C TYR A 274 -7.21 26.99 5.76
N LEU A 275 -7.56 27.80 4.75
CA LEU A 275 -6.61 28.29 3.77
C LEU A 275 -5.56 29.20 4.44
N ASP A 276 -5.97 30.09 5.35
CA ASP A 276 -5.05 30.94 6.10
C ASP A 276 -4.12 30.13 7.01
N ALA A 277 -4.62 29.04 7.62
CA ALA A 277 -3.80 28.12 8.39
C ALA A 277 -2.75 27.41 7.52
N LEU A 278 -3.15 26.94 6.34
CA LEU A 278 -2.24 26.36 5.36
C LEU A 278 -1.20 27.39 4.89
N GLN A 279 -1.64 28.61 4.54
CA GLN A 279 -0.76 29.67 4.06
C GLN A 279 0.29 30.05 5.10
N ARG A 280 -0.12 30.29 6.35
CA ARG A 280 0.80 30.55 7.47
C ARG A 280 1.84 29.44 7.62
N GLN A 281 1.40 28.18 7.57
CA GLN A 281 2.32 27.05 7.71
C GLN A 281 3.30 26.92 6.54
N CYS A 282 2.84 27.18 5.31
CA CYS A 282 3.69 27.23 4.13
C CYS A 282 4.74 28.34 4.25
N SER A 283 4.35 29.53 4.70
CA SER A 283 5.26 30.66 4.92
C SER A 283 6.34 30.35 5.96
N LEU A 284 5.99 29.68 7.07
CA LEU A 284 6.95 29.24 8.08
C LEU A 284 8.01 28.29 7.48
N LEU A 285 7.60 27.44 6.53
CA LEU A 285 8.49 26.51 5.82
C LEU A 285 9.23 27.16 4.64
N GLY A 286 9.07 28.47 4.43
CA GLY A 286 9.72 29.23 3.36
C GLY A 286 9.03 29.14 2.00
N MET A 287 7.81 28.60 1.92
CA MET A 287 7.02 28.52 0.69
C MET A 287 6.05 29.70 0.60
N THR A 288 6.13 30.48 -0.48
CA THR A 288 5.20 31.59 -0.73
C THR A 288 3.94 31.06 -1.42
N ILE A 289 2.77 31.35 -0.84
CA ILE A 289 1.47 30.98 -1.39
C ILE A 289 0.56 32.21 -1.36
N SER A 290 0.09 32.63 -2.54
CA SER A 290 -0.85 33.73 -2.69
C SER A 290 -2.26 33.33 -2.23
N ALA A 291 -3.17 34.29 -2.14
CA ALA A 291 -4.60 34.00 -2.06
C ALA A 291 -5.06 33.23 -3.32
N PRO A 292 -6.01 32.27 -3.19
CA PRO A 292 -6.55 31.59 -4.36
C PRO A 292 -7.26 32.56 -5.28
N VAL A 293 -7.14 32.37 -6.59
CA VAL A 293 -7.80 33.22 -7.59
C VAL A 293 -9.33 33.06 -7.52
N ALA A 294 -9.78 31.84 -7.26
CA ALA A 294 -11.19 31.51 -7.11
C ALA A 294 -11.43 30.39 -6.09
N VAL A 295 -12.55 30.48 -5.39
CA VAL A 295 -13.10 29.45 -4.51
C VAL A 295 -14.52 29.18 -4.98
N LYS A 296 -14.84 27.91 -5.29
CA LYS A 296 -16.16 27.49 -5.78
C LYS A 296 -16.72 26.37 -4.91
N LEU A 297 -18.00 26.43 -4.59
CA LEU A 297 -18.75 25.29 -4.04
C LEU A 297 -19.19 24.40 -5.20
N GLY A 298 -18.79 23.13 -5.17
CA GLY A 298 -19.03 22.17 -6.25
C GLY A 298 -20.13 21.15 -5.91
N ASN A 299 -20.79 20.66 -6.96
CA ASN A 299 -21.73 19.54 -6.88
C ASN A 299 -21.02 18.21 -7.18
N GLU A 300 -21.07 17.26 -6.22
CA GLU A 300 -20.39 15.97 -6.33
C GLU A 300 -20.88 15.08 -7.49
N ASN A 301 -22.08 15.36 -8.01
CA ASN A 301 -22.64 14.62 -9.15
C ASN A 301 -22.01 15.02 -10.51
N ASN A 302 -21.31 16.15 -10.58
CA ASN A 302 -20.81 16.71 -11.84
C ASN A 302 -19.33 17.14 -11.75
N VAL A 303 -18.49 16.34 -11.09
CA VAL A 303 -17.10 16.68 -10.72
C VAL A 303 -16.29 17.30 -11.89
N PHE A 304 -16.37 16.73 -13.09
CA PHE A 304 -15.60 17.21 -14.26
C PHE A 304 -16.05 18.60 -14.71
N ARG A 305 -17.37 18.82 -14.82
CA ARG A 305 -17.93 20.14 -15.15
C ARG A 305 -17.52 21.16 -14.09
N GLU A 306 -17.66 20.81 -12.82
CA GLU A 306 -17.31 21.70 -11.70
C GLU A 306 -15.83 22.15 -11.72
N LEU A 307 -14.93 21.25 -12.09
CA LEU A 307 -13.50 21.54 -12.27
C LEU A 307 -13.24 22.43 -13.49
N ASN A 308 -13.87 22.15 -14.63
CA ASN A 308 -13.74 22.96 -15.84
C ASN A 308 -14.28 24.39 -15.62
N ASP A 309 -15.45 24.53 -15.01
CA ASP A 309 -16.03 25.84 -14.66
C ASP A 309 -15.08 26.64 -13.75
N LEU A 310 -14.42 25.98 -12.77
CA LEU A 310 -13.46 26.65 -11.91
C LEU A 310 -12.24 27.15 -12.70
N VAL A 311 -11.74 26.34 -13.64
CA VAL A 311 -10.65 26.74 -14.55
C VAL A 311 -11.06 27.95 -15.39
N GLU A 312 -12.27 27.97 -15.94
CA GLU A 312 -12.81 29.10 -16.70
C GLU A 312 -12.91 30.36 -15.85
N ILE A 313 -13.44 30.27 -14.63
CA ILE A 313 -13.50 31.41 -13.69
C ILE A 313 -12.10 31.96 -13.41
N ILE A 314 -11.11 31.09 -13.21
CA ILE A 314 -9.72 31.50 -12.98
C ILE A 314 -9.18 32.24 -14.20
N HIS A 315 -9.39 31.70 -15.42
CA HIS A 315 -8.94 32.36 -16.65
C HIS A 315 -9.61 33.71 -16.89
N GLN A 316 -10.92 33.82 -16.64
CA GLN A 316 -11.67 35.07 -16.75
C GLN A 316 -11.13 36.13 -15.78
N LYS A 317 -10.85 35.76 -14.52
CA LYS A 317 -10.30 36.69 -13.53
C LYS A 317 -8.88 37.16 -13.84
N ILE A 318 -8.06 36.30 -14.45
CA ILE A 318 -6.67 36.64 -14.81
C ILE A 318 -6.63 37.39 -16.16
N GLY A 319 -7.67 37.28 -16.99
CA GLY A 319 -7.74 37.90 -18.31
C GLY A 319 -6.86 37.22 -19.37
N ARG A 320 -6.35 36.01 -19.09
CA ARG A 320 -5.52 35.22 -20.02
C ARG A 320 -5.52 33.74 -19.66
N GLN A 321 -5.28 32.91 -20.68
CA GLN A 321 -5.11 31.46 -20.51
C GLN A 321 -3.68 31.13 -20.01
N ASN A 322 -3.45 31.35 -18.72
CA ASN A 322 -2.20 30.98 -18.05
C ASN A 322 -2.22 29.54 -17.54
N ASN A 323 -1.04 28.92 -17.43
CA ASN A 323 -0.94 27.59 -16.84
C ASN A 323 -1.28 27.62 -15.33
N ILE A 324 -2.43 27.06 -14.96
CA ILE A 324 -2.87 26.93 -13.56
C ILE A 324 -1.96 25.93 -12.86
N GLN A 325 -1.35 26.34 -11.74
CA GLN A 325 -0.36 25.52 -11.06
C GLN A 325 -0.99 24.38 -10.25
N MET A 326 -2.11 24.64 -9.58
CA MET A 326 -2.77 23.64 -8.73
C MET A 326 -4.24 23.95 -8.47
N ILE A 327 -5.05 22.90 -8.24
CA ILE A 327 -6.38 23.00 -7.65
C ILE A 327 -6.41 22.27 -6.32
N LEU A 328 -6.83 22.95 -5.26
CA LEU A 328 -7.12 22.34 -3.97
C LEU A 328 -8.57 21.86 -3.94
N VAL A 329 -8.80 20.61 -3.54
CA VAL A 329 -10.14 20.02 -3.54
C VAL A 329 -10.53 19.53 -2.16
N MET A 330 -11.62 20.06 -1.60
CA MET A 330 -12.14 19.62 -0.31
C MET A 330 -13.23 18.57 -0.52
N LEU A 331 -13.04 17.39 0.08
CA LEU A 331 -13.86 16.20 -0.12
C LEU A 331 -14.71 15.90 1.13
N PRO A 332 -15.96 15.44 0.96
CA PRO A 332 -16.78 14.95 2.05
C PRO A 332 -16.21 13.63 2.63
N PRO A 333 -16.72 13.14 3.79
CA PRO A 333 -16.22 11.91 4.43
C PRO A 333 -16.18 10.69 3.50
N GLN A 334 -17.23 10.52 2.67
CA GLN A 334 -17.37 9.44 1.69
C GLN A 334 -16.92 9.86 0.27
N GLY A 335 -16.00 10.82 0.16
CA GLY A 335 -15.57 11.40 -1.13
C GLY A 335 -14.63 10.55 -1.99
N ASP A 336 -14.55 9.22 -1.81
CA ASP A 336 -13.68 8.34 -2.62
C ASP A 336 -14.05 8.33 -4.12
N PRO A 337 -15.34 8.30 -4.52
CA PRO A 337 -15.72 8.43 -5.92
C PRO A 337 -15.32 9.78 -6.51
N VAL A 338 -15.56 10.87 -5.79
CA VAL A 338 -15.18 12.24 -6.19
C VAL A 338 -13.67 12.37 -6.33
N HIS A 339 -12.90 11.84 -5.37
CA HIS A 339 -11.44 11.81 -5.43
C HIS A 339 -10.94 11.11 -6.70
N THR A 340 -11.55 9.98 -7.05
CA THR A 340 -11.20 9.21 -8.27
C THR A 340 -11.37 10.07 -9.52
N GLN A 341 -12.52 10.74 -9.65
CA GLN A 341 -12.84 11.63 -10.76
C GLN A 341 -11.89 12.84 -10.83
N VAL A 342 -11.59 13.49 -9.69
CA VAL A 342 -10.61 14.60 -9.60
C VAL A 342 -9.23 14.16 -10.10
N LYS A 343 -8.79 12.94 -9.74
CA LYS A 343 -7.50 12.40 -10.19
C LYS A 343 -7.47 12.07 -11.66
N GLN A 344 -8.55 11.53 -12.21
CA GLN A 344 -8.65 11.31 -13.65
C GLN A 344 -8.61 12.63 -14.42
N TRP A 345 -9.39 13.63 -13.99
CA TRP A 345 -9.40 14.94 -14.62
C TRP A 345 -8.02 15.62 -14.58
N GLY A 346 -7.40 15.68 -13.39
CA GLY A 346 -6.13 16.40 -13.20
C GLY A 346 -4.91 15.64 -13.74
N ASP A 347 -4.74 14.37 -13.37
CA ASP A 347 -3.51 13.63 -13.65
C ASP A 347 -3.50 13.02 -15.08
N VAL A 348 -4.67 12.84 -15.73
CA VAL A 348 -4.77 12.20 -17.06
C VAL A 348 -5.25 13.16 -18.15
N GLN A 349 -6.29 13.97 -17.91
CA GLN A 349 -6.88 14.78 -18.97
C GLN A 349 -6.25 16.15 -19.14
N THR A 350 -6.01 16.88 -18.05
CA THR A 350 -5.59 18.30 -18.12
C THR A 350 -4.12 18.51 -17.75
N GLY A 351 -3.52 17.60 -16.99
CA GLY A 351 -2.18 17.78 -16.43
C GLY A 351 -2.11 18.80 -15.27
N ILE A 352 -3.26 19.31 -14.81
CA ILE A 352 -3.32 20.27 -13.69
C ILE A 352 -3.17 19.53 -12.37
N LEU A 353 -2.21 19.95 -11.54
CA LEU A 353 -1.95 19.33 -10.26
C LEU A 353 -3.14 19.49 -9.30
N THR A 354 -3.52 18.42 -8.62
CA THR A 354 -4.64 18.45 -7.64
C THR A 354 -4.21 18.00 -6.26
N GLN A 355 -4.58 18.73 -5.21
CA GLN A 355 -4.34 18.36 -3.81
C GLN A 355 -5.67 18.28 -3.05
N CYS A 356 -6.04 17.07 -2.64
CA CYS A 356 -7.32 16.81 -1.99
C CYS A 356 -7.22 16.79 -0.46
N PHE A 357 -8.30 17.21 0.21
CA PHE A 357 -8.45 17.27 1.66
C PHE A 357 -9.72 16.53 2.06
N ARG A 358 -9.66 15.65 3.08
CA ARG A 358 -10.89 15.05 3.64
C ARG A 358 -11.43 15.92 4.76
N SER A 359 -12.74 16.13 4.78
CA SER A 359 -13.45 16.92 5.80
C SER A 359 -13.04 16.58 7.24
N GLU A 360 -13.04 15.30 7.61
CA GLU A 360 -12.69 14.82 8.95
C GLU A 360 -11.25 15.14 9.35
N LYS A 361 -10.35 15.27 8.36
CA LYS A 361 -8.94 15.57 8.59
C LYS A 361 -8.69 17.07 8.73
N ILE A 362 -9.40 17.90 7.96
CA ILE A 362 -9.27 19.36 8.06
C ILE A 362 -9.96 19.92 9.31
N GLN A 363 -11.06 19.31 9.76
CA GLN A 363 -11.73 19.69 11.01
C GLN A 363 -10.84 19.55 12.24
N ASN A 364 -9.95 18.54 12.24
CA ASN A 364 -8.99 18.27 13.32
C ASN A 364 -7.56 18.71 12.93
N ALA A 365 -7.41 19.62 11.97
CA ALA A 365 -6.11 20.01 11.47
C ALA A 365 -5.33 20.84 12.50
N ASN A 366 -4.12 20.39 12.80
CA ASN A 366 -3.13 21.11 13.59
C ASN A 366 -1.94 21.54 12.71
N ALA A 367 -0.97 22.26 13.29
CA ALA A 367 0.23 22.70 12.57
C ALA A 367 0.99 21.54 11.90
N GLN A 368 1.06 20.37 12.54
CA GLN A 368 1.70 19.19 11.97
C GLN A 368 0.97 18.67 10.72
N TYR A 369 -0.37 18.69 10.72
CA TYR A 369 -1.17 18.33 9.56
C TYR A 369 -0.87 19.26 8.38
N TRP A 370 -0.91 20.57 8.61
CA TRP A 370 -0.63 21.57 7.57
C TRP A 370 0.81 21.49 7.07
N ALA A 371 1.78 21.20 7.94
CA ALA A 371 3.17 20.99 7.54
C ALA A 371 3.31 19.76 6.62
N ASN A 372 2.60 18.68 6.93
CA ASN A 372 2.57 17.49 6.07
C ASN A 372 1.86 17.73 4.73
N VAL A 373 0.88 18.64 4.69
CA VAL A 373 0.26 19.10 3.43
C VAL A 373 1.27 19.93 2.63
N ALA A 374 1.96 20.86 3.28
CA ALA A 374 2.97 21.71 2.64
C ALA A 374 4.10 20.88 2.01
N LEU A 375 4.57 19.81 2.67
CA LEU A 375 5.52 18.85 2.11
C LEU A 375 5.07 18.32 0.74
N LYS A 376 3.77 17.97 0.62
CA LYS A 376 3.19 17.41 -0.61
C LYS A 376 3.03 18.47 -1.69
N ILE A 377 2.61 19.69 -1.32
CA ILE A 377 2.43 20.80 -2.26
C ILE A 377 3.78 21.19 -2.86
N ASN A 378 4.79 21.45 -2.03
CA ASN A 378 6.12 21.84 -2.48
C ASN A 378 6.75 20.78 -3.40
N ALA A 379 6.68 19.50 -3.02
CA ALA A 379 7.18 18.40 -3.84
C ALA A 379 6.47 18.29 -5.21
N ARG A 380 5.16 18.55 -5.26
CA ARG A 380 4.37 18.50 -6.51
C ARG A 380 4.65 19.68 -7.44
N LEU A 381 4.95 20.84 -6.88
CA LEU A 381 5.31 22.03 -7.65
C LEU A 381 6.76 22.03 -8.14
N GLY A 382 7.53 20.96 -7.86
CA GLY A 382 8.92 20.83 -8.29
C GLY A 382 9.94 21.42 -7.31
N GLY A 383 9.56 21.62 -6.05
CA GLY A 383 10.49 21.86 -4.95
C GLY A 383 11.02 20.54 -4.35
N TYR A 384 11.98 20.64 -3.44
CA TYR A 384 12.41 19.51 -2.61
C TYR A 384 12.54 19.97 -1.15
N ASN A 385 12.01 19.16 -0.25
CA ASN A 385 11.81 19.56 1.13
C ASN A 385 13.10 19.51 1.94
N HIS A 386 13.93 18.49 1.68
CA HIS A 386 15.14 18.19 2.41
C HIS A 386 16.16 17.48 1.51
N ARG A 387 17.44 17.53 1.88
CA ARG A 387 18.53 16.80 1.21
C ARG A 387 19.14 15.80 2.18
N VAL A 388 19.45 14.60 1.70
CA VAL A 388 20.06 13.55 2.53
C VAL A 388 21.42 13.21 1.94
N ARG A 389 22.43 13.02 2.79
CA ARG A 389 23.77 12.56 2.37
C ARG A 389 24.22 11.38 3.20
N SER A 390 25.00 10.52 2.57
CA SER A 390 25.71 9.40 3.18
C SER A 390 27.02 9.16 2.44
N PRO A 391 28.02 8.51 3.05
CA PRO A 391 29.29 8.24 2.39
C PRO A 391 29.15 7.50 1.05
N ALA A 392 28.24 6.52 0.93
CA ALA A 392 28.01 5.82 -0.33
C ALA A 392 27.35 6.71 -1.39
N PHE A 393 26.45 7.62 -0.99
CA PHE A 393 25.86 8.57 -1.92
C PHE A 393 26.85 9.64 -2.39
N ASP A 394 27.73 10.10 -1.50
CA ASP A 394 28.79 11.03 -1.87
C ASP A 394 29.75 10.40 -2.89
N GLU A 395 30.04 9.11 -2.78
CA GLU A 395 30.78 8.36 -3.79
C GLU A 395 30.02 8.33 -5.14
N ILE A 396 28.75 7.94 -5.15
CA ILE A 396 27.91 7.86 -6.37
C ILE A 396 27.76 9.24 -7.05
N SER A 397 27.57 10.30 -6.26
CA SER A 397 27.31 11.65 -6.76
C SER A 397 28.53 12.40 -7.31
N GLN A 398 29.72 11.79 -7.26
CA GLN A 398 30.92 12.30 -7.96
C GLN A 398 30.79 12.31 -9.48
N LYS A 399 29.88 11.47 -10.02
CA LYS A 399 29.59 11.35 -11.46
C LYS A 399 28.10 11.56 -11.70
N SER A 400 27.71 11.78 -12.96
CA SER A 400 26.29 11.81 -13.30
C SER A 400 25.65 10.47 -12.97
N PHE A 401 24.56 10.49 -12.21
CA PHE A 401 23.91 9.29 -11.73
C PHE A 401 22.39 9.35 -11.91
N MET A 402 21.79 8.17 -12.02
CA MET A 402 20.34 8.01 -12.13
C MET A 402 19.89 6.85 -11.24
N ILE A 403 18.97 7.12 -10.32
CA ILE A 403 18.40 6.13 -9.42
C ILE A 403 16.99 5.81 -9.89
N MET A 404 16.76 4.55 -10.23
CA MET A 404 15.50 4.02 -10.73
C MET A 404 14.79 3.15 -9.69
N GLY A 405 13.46 3.14 -9.75
CA GLY A 405 12.60 2.26 -8.96
C GLY A 405 11.53 1.61 -9.83
N ALA A 406 11.30 0.31 -9.68
CA ALA A 406 10.32 -0.43 -10.47
C ALA A 406 9.57 -1.46 -9.61
N ASP A 407 8.41 -1.90 -10.08
CA ASP A 407 7.52 -2.89 -9.42
C ASP A 407 6.47 -3.42 -10.43
N VAL A 408 5.62 -4.35 -10.05
CA VAL A 408 4.40 -4.65 -10.78
C VAL A 408 3.27 -4.81 -9.80
N SER A 409 2.16 -4.13 -10.05
CA SER A 409 1.00 -4.19 -9.19
C SER A 409 -0.15 -4.91 -9.88
N HIS A 410 -0.70 -5.91 -9.19
CA HIS A 410 -1.80 -6.74 -9.66
C HIS A 410 -3.15 -6.30 -9.08
N ALA A 411 -4.20 -6.56 -9.84
CA ALA A 411 -5.55 -6.41 -9.33
C ALA A 411 -5.91 -7.52 -8.32
N SER A 412 -7.03 -7.36 -7.62
CA SER A 412 -7.51 -8.37 -6.68
C SER A 412 -7.62 -9.74 -7.36
N PRO A 413 -7.32 -10.85 -6.66
CA PRO A 413 -7.24 -12.19 -7.28
C PRO A 413 -8.48 -12.60 -8.09
N GLN A 414 -9.67 -12.09 -7.76
CA GLN A 414 -10.92 -12.44 -8.45
C GLN A 414 -11.20 -11.60 -9.71
N THR A 415 -10.30 -10.70 -10.10
CA THR A 415 -10.51 -9.80 -11.24
C THR A 415 -9.50 -10.07 -12.35
N LEU A 416 -9.97 -10.12 -13.59
CA LEU A 416 -9.14 -10.22 -14.81
C LEU A 416 -8.58 -8.85 -15.24
N ARG A 417 -8.44 -7.92 -14.29
CA ARG A 417 -7.90 -6.59 -14.58
C ARG A 417 -6.40 -6.69 -14.85
N PRO A 418 -5.87 -5.87 -15.76
CA PRO A 418 -4.47 -5.94 -16.14
C PRO A 418 -3.54 -5.60 -14.98
N SER A 419 -2.31 -6.10 -15.07
CA SER A 419 -1.25 -5.66 -14.17
C SER A 419 -0.69 -4.34 -14.67
N ILE A 420 -0.12 -3.56 -13.76
CA ILE A 420 0.44 -2.25 -14.10
C ILE A 420 1.92 -2.25 -13.69
N ALA A 421 2.78 -2.15 -14.69
CA ALA A 421 4.20 -1.90 -14.51
C ALA A 421 4.44 -0.40 -14.43
N SER A 422 5.42 0.00 -13.62
CA SER A 422 5.81 1.40 -13.51
C SER A 422 7.29 1.48 -13.24
N LEU A 423 7.95 2.43 -13.88
CA LEU A 423 9.33 2.78 -13.71
C LEU A 423 9.39 4.23 -13.25
N VAL A 424 10.14 4.50 -12.19
CA VAL A 424 10.43 5.87 -11.75
C VAL A 424 11.92 6.10 -11.78
N TRP A 425 12.35 7.34 -11.94
CA TRP A 425 13.77 7.69 -11.89
C TRP A 425 14.02 9.08 -11.34
N SER A 426 15.16 9.26 -10.69
CA SER A 426 15.59 10.52 -10.12
C SER A 426 15.83 11.55 -11.22
N ARG A 427 15.39 12.79 -10.99
CA ARG A 427 15.57 13.93 -11.91
C ARG A 427 16.68 14.87 -11.48
N ASP A 428 16.92 14.97 -10.17
CA ASP A 428 17.79 15.96 -9.55
C ASP A 428 19.06 15.31 -8.94
N PRO A 429 20.14 16.09 -8.73
CA PRO A 429 21.40 15.58 -8.17
C PRO A 429 21.33 15.21 -6.67
N HIS A 430 20.17 15.35 -6.03
CA HIS A 430 19.94 14.93 -4.64
C HIS A 430 19.00 13.73 -4.53
N ALA A 431 18.64 13.11 -5.65
CA ALA A 431 17.68 12.02 -5.74
C ALA A 431 16.34 12.32 -5.03
N SER A 432 15.95 13.58 -4.90
CA SER A 432 14.78 14.01 -4.10
C SER A 432 13.51 14.16 -4.94
N GLN A 433 13.64 14.22 -6.25
CA GLN A 433 12.58 14.39 -7.24
C GLN A 433 12.61 13.24 -8.22
N TYR A 434 11.43 12.68 -8.48
CA TYR A 434 11.27 11.53 -9.36
C TYR A 434 10.27 11.82 -10.46
N ILE A 435 10.57 11.31 -11.66
CA ILE A 435 9.62 11.19 -12.76
C ILE A 435 9.10 9.76 -12.75
N ALA A 436 7.84 9.56 -13.14
CA ALA A 436 7.21 8.25 -13.23
C ALA A 436 6.69 7.98 -14.64
N TYR A 437 6.85 6.73 -15.06
CA TYR A 437 6.31 6.20 -16.31
C TYR A 437 5.62 4.87 -16.05
N THR A 438 4.44 4.66 -16.64
CA THR A 438 3.58 3.52 -16.34
C THR A 438 3.10 2.85 -17.62
N ARG A 439 3.03 1.52 -17.58
CA ARG A 439 2.55 0.65 -18.66
C ARG A 439 1.56 -0.38 -18.12
N VAL A 440 0.61 -0.73 -18.97
CA VAL A 440 -0.39 -1.77 -18.69
C VAL A 440 0.10 -3.06 -19.33
N GLN A 441 0.02 -4.17 -18.62
CA GLN A 441 0.42 -5.48 -19.12
C GLN A 441 -0.61 -6.55 -18.75
N HIS A 442 -0.44 -7.76 -19.29
CA HIS A 442 -1.38 -8.86 -19.08
C HIS A 442 -1.64 -9.11 -17.56
N PRO A 443 -2.86 -9.52 -17.18
CA PRO A 443 -3.17 -9.86 -15.79
C PRO A 443 -2.16 -10.87 -15.22
N ARG A 444 -1.69 -10.57 -14.00
CA ARG A 444 -0.77 -11.39 -13.18
C ARG A 444 0.59 -11.72 -13.80
N THR A 445 1.09 -10.89 -14.71
CA THR A 445 2.47 -10.99 -15.19
C THR A 445 3.39 -10.30 -14.19
N GLU A 446 4.20 -11.04 -13.43
CA GLU A 446 5.10 -10.49 -12.39
C GLU A 446 6.28 -9.69 -12.97
N GLY A 447 6.87 -10.16 -14.07
CA GLY A 447 7.95 -9.46 -14.78
C GLY A 447 7.46 -8.26 -15.58
N ILE A 448 8.25 -7.20 -15.67
CA ILE A 448 7.95 -6.06 -16.53
C ILE A 448 8.25 -6.45 -17.97
N VAL A 449 7.20 -6.46 -18.81
CA VAL A 449 7.30 -6.95 -20.20
C VAL A 449 8.07 -5.96 -21.09
N GLU A 450 7.76 -4.67 -20.99
CA GLU A 450 8.36 -3.62 -21.82
C GLU A 450 9.50 -2.88 -21.08
N LEU A 451 10.26 -3.57 -20.20
CA LEU A 451 11.24 -2.89 -19.35
C LEU A 451 12.31 -2.16 -20.17
N LYS A 452 12.81 -2.81 -21.23
CA LYS A 452 13.80 -2.25 -22.15
C LYS A 452 13.36 -0.87 -22.67
N ASP A 453 12.15 -0.78 -23.23
CA ASP A 453 11.62 0.47 -23.79
C ASP A 453 11.34 1.54 -22.73
N MET A 454 10.89 1.12 -21.54
CA MET A 454 10.71 2.02 -20.40
C MET A 454 12.04 2.63 -19.96
N VAL A 455 13.11 1.82 -19.91
CA VAL A 455 14.48 2.28 -19.59
C VAL A 455 15.01 3.20 -20.68
N LYS A 456 14.82 2.85 -21.96
CA LYS A 456 15.19 3.74 -23.09
C LYS A 456 14.56 5.12 -22.94
N SER A 457 13.26 5.15 -22.70
CA SER A 457 12.51 6.40 -22.50
C SER A 457 13.05 7.20 -21.31
N ALA A 458 13.31 6.54 -20.19
CA ALA A 458 13.80 7.17 -18.96
C ALA A 458 15.19 7.80 -19.16
N VAL A 459 16.14 7.06 -19.75
CA VAL A 459 17.53 7.51 -19.96
C VAL A 459 17.58 8.65 -20.98
N LEU A 460 16.81 8.56 -22.06
CA LEU A 460 16.69 9.65 -23.03
C LEU A 460 16.10 10.90 -22.38
N GLN A 461 15.01 10.76 -21.60
CA GLN A 461 14.39 11.89 -20.89
C GLN A 461 15.32 12.52 -19.86
N PHE A 462 16.15 11.72 -19.20
CA PHE A 462 17.17 12.20 -18.28
C PHE A 462 18.25 13.00 -19.03
N GLY A 463 18.78 12.47 -20.13
CA GLY A 463 19.82 13.11 -20.95
C GLY A 463 19.41 14.45 -21.58
N PHE A 464 18.12 14.72 -21.77
CA PHE A 464 17.64 16.03 -22.22
C PHE A 464 17.83 17.15 -21.19
N ARG A 465 17.96 16.82 -19.90
CA ARG A 465 18.00 17.81 -18.80
C ARG A 465 19.27 17.73 -17.98
N ASN A 466 19.92 16.57 -17.96
CA ASN A 466 21.08 16.27 -17.15
C ASN A 466 22.19 15.70 -18.05
N PRO A 467 23.46 15.78 -17.61
CA PRO A 467 24.53 15.03 -18.26
C PRO A 467 24.18 13.54 -18.34
N VAL A 468 24.58 12.87 -19.42
CA VAL A 468 24.35 11.43 -19.62
C VAL A 468 24.78 10.66 -18.36
N PRO A 469 23.96 9.74 -17.82
CA PRO A 469 24.29 9.07 -16.58
C PRO A 469 25.47 8.13 -16.81
N GLU A 470 26.46 8.18 -15.93
CA GLU A 470 27.59 7.24 -15.88
C GLU A 470 27.35 6.13 -14.85
N ARG A 471 26.38 6.32 -13.95
CA ARG A 471 26.02 5.39 -12.88
C ARG A 471 24.51 5.22 -12.81
N ILE A 472 24.03 3.99 -12.87
CA ILE A 472 22.62 3.65 -12.74
C ILE A 472 22.43 2.70 -11.57
N LEU A 473 21.52 3.06 -10.66
CA LEU A 473 21.07 2.19 -9.58
C LEU A 473 19.61 1.85 -9.78
N PHE A 474 19.27 0.57 -9.81
CA PHE A 474 17.94 0.08 -10.12
C PHE A 474 17.40 -0.73 -8.94
N PHE A 475 16.29 -0.27 -8.35
CA PHE A 475 15.60 -0.96 -7.26
C PHE A 475 14.28 -1.56 -7.73
N ARG A 476 14.16 -2.89 -7.71
CA ARG A 476 13.00 -3.66 -8.18
C ARG A 476 12.24 -4.29 -7.01
N ASP A 477 11.00 -3.88 -6.76
CA ASP A 477 10.12 -4.52 -5.76
C ASP A 477 9.12 -5.46 -6.42
N GLY A 478 8.68 -6.52 -5.75
CA GLY A 478 7.70 -7.46 -6.29
C GLY A 478 8.30 -8.54 -7.20
N ILE A 479 9.51 -9.01 -6.92
CA ILE A 479 10.05 -10.28 -7.46
C ILE A 479 10.25 -11.21 -6.26
N SER A 480 9.72 -12.43 -6.32
CA SER A 480 9.93 -13.43 -5.29
C SER A 480 11.32 -14.08 -5.40
N GLU A 481 11.82 -14.67 -4.32
CA GLU A 481 13.15 -15.35 -4.32
C GLU A 481 13.25 -16.43 -5.39
N GLY A 482 12.16 -17.18 -5.64
CA GLY A 482 12.11 -18.22 -6.68
C GLY A 482 12.05 -17.69 -8.11
N GLU A 483 11.89 -16.38 -8.30
CA GLU A 483 11.81 -15.73 -9.62
C GLU A 483 13.03 -14.86 -9.91
N VAL A 484 14.03 -14.81 -9.02
CA VAL A 484 15.24 -14.00 -9.22
C VAL A 484 15.99 -14.44 -10.48
N ASP A 485 16.22 -15.74 -10.64
CA ASP A 485 16.99 -16.27 -11.79
C ASP A 485 16.24 -16.15 -13.12
N SER A 486 14.90 -16.22 -13.09
CA SER A 486 14.08 -16.18 -14.31
C SER A 486 13.67 -14.75 -14.68
N VAL A 487 13.12 -13.99 -13.74
CA VAL A 487 12.59 -12.63 -13.96
C VAL A 487 13.67 -11.59 -13.68
N GLY A 488 14.37 -11.69 -12.55
CA GLY A 488 15.38 -10.70 -12.14
C GLY A 488 16.55 -10.60 -13.11
N VAL A 489 17.14 -11.74 -13.51
CA VAL A 489 18.24 -11.78 -14.48
C VAL A 489 17.79 -11.31 -15.87
N ARG A 490 16.59 -11.71 -16.32
CA ARG A 490 16.01 -11.23 -17.59
C ARG A 490 15.82 -9.71 -17.58
N GLU A 491 15.21 -9.16 -16.52
CA GLU A 491 15.02 -7.71 -16.39
C GLU A 491 16.35 -6.94 -16.32
N MET A 492 17.39 -7.52 -15.71
CA MET A 492 18.73 -6.94 -15.73
C MET A 492 19.31 -6.91 -17.16
N SER A 493 19.13 -7.98 -17.94
CA SER A 493 19.50 -8.02 -19.36
C SER A 493 18.76 -6.95 -20.17
N ASP A 494 17.45 -6.78 -19.95
CA ASP A 494 16.63 -5.75 -20.61
C ASP A 494 17.19 -4.33 -20.37
N VAL A 495 17.67 -4.05 -19.14
CA VAL A 495 18.31 -2.78 -18.79
C VAL A 495 19.61 -2.60 -19.56
N GLU A 496 20.47 -3.62 -19.62
CA GLU A 496 21.75 -3.53 -20.33
C GLU A 496 21.57 -3.34 -21.84
N GLU A 497 20.63 -4.08 -22.44
CA GLU A 497 20.31 -3.97 -23.86
C GLU A 497 19.77 -2.57 -24.19
N ALA A 498 18.88 -2.02 -23.35
CA ALA A 498 18.40 -0.65 -23.51
C ALA A 498 19.56 0.35 -23.59
N LEU A 499 20.54 0.21 -22.70
CA LEU A 499 21.70 1.10 -22.62
C LEU A 499 22.61 0.94 -23.84
N LYS A 500 22.89 -0.31 -24.26
CA LYS A 500 23.68 -0.62 -25.47
C LYS A 500 23.04 -0.01 -26.71
N GLU A 501 21.73 -0.19 -26.88
CA GLU A 501 20.97 0.39 -28.00
C GLU A 501 21.03 1.93 -28.00
N ILE A 502 20.80 2.59 -26.86
CA ILE A 502 20.89 4.06 -26.76
C ILE A 502 22.29 4.55 -27.12
N TRP A 503 23.34 3.91 -26.59
CA TRP A 503 24.72 4.32 -26.83
C TRP A 503 25.07 4.25 -28.31
N LEU A 504 24.62 3.19 -28.98
CA LEU A 504 24.80 3.01 -30.42
C LEU A 504 23.99 4.04 -31.23
N GLU A 505 22.68 4.13 -30.99
CA GLU A 505 21.75 5.01 -31.71
C GLU A 505 22.13 6.49 -31.58
N LYS A 506 22.53 6.92 -30.38
CA LYS A 506 22.91 8.31 -30.09
C LYS A 506 24.40 8.58 -30.27
N LYS A 507 25.19 7.57 -30.69
CA LYS A 507 26.65 7.67 -30.90
C LYS A 507 27.38 8.28 -29.69
N VAL A 508 27.00 7.82 -28.49
CA VAL A 508 27.56 8.32 -27.23
C VAL A 508 29.02 7.87 -27.12
N LYS A 509 29.94 8.83 -26.93
CA LYS A 509 31.39 8.56 -26.83
C LYS A 509 31.84 8.09 -25.44
N LEU A 510 31.02 8.27 -24.42
CA LEU A 510 31.29 7.83 -23.06
C LEU A 510 31.15 6.30 -22.96
N PRO A 511 31.83 5.64 -22.00
CA PRO A 511 31.58 4.23 -21.73
C PRO A 511 30.13 3.99 -21.31
N LEU A 512 29.66 2.75 -21.42
CA LEU A 512 28.37 2.35 -20.86
C LEU A 512 28.34 2.64 -19.35
N PRO A 513 27.17 3.02 -18.81
CA PRO A 513 27.06 3.34 -17.40
C PRO A 513 27.21 2.08 -16.55
N LYS A 514 27.81 2.24 -15.39
CA LYS A 514 27.88 1.18 -14.38
C LYS A 514 26.50 0.93 -13.78
N VAL A 515 26.05 -0.32 -13.76
CA VAL A 515 24.73 -0.71 -13.26
C VAL A 515 24.83 -1.46 -11.94
N THR A 516 24.01 -1.05 -10.98
CA THR A 516 23.71 -1.82 -9.77
C THR A 516 22.22 -2.15 -9.76
N PHE A 517 21.87 -3.43 -9.76
CA PHE A 517 20.49 -3.93 -9.79
C PHE A 517 20.18 -4.69 -8.50
N LEU A 518 19.21 -4.18 -7.75
CA LEU A 518 18.80 -4.68 -6.44
C LEU A 518 17.31 -5.03 -6.48
N ILE A 519 16.97 -6.24 -6.08
CA ILE A 519 15.58 -6.61 -5.78
C ILE A 519 15.31 -6.28 -4.31
N VAL A 520 14.15 -5.68 -4.02
CA VAL A 520 13.75 -5.28 -2.67
C VAL A 520 12.39 -5.88 -2.34
N GLY A 521 12.32 -6.76 -1.34
CA GLY A 521 11.08 -7.39 -0.90
C GLY A 521 10.74 -7.03 0.54
N LYS A 522 9.52 -6.55 0.81
CA LYS A 522 8.99 -6.38 2.19
C LYS A 522 8.12 -7.55 2.64
N ARG A 523 7.57 -8.32 1.69
CA ARG A 523 6.59 -9.37 1.95
C ARG A 523 7.28 -10.73 2.11
N HIS A 524 8.06 -10.86 3.19
CA HIS A 524 8.64 -12.13 3.63
C HIS A 524 8.18 -12.48 5.04
N HIS A 525 8.52 -13.69 5.49
CA HIS A 525 8.14 -14.22 6.80
C HIS A 525 9.22 -14.05 7.86
N ILE A 526 10.44 -13.60 7.51
CA ILE A 526 11.48 -13.30 8.51
C ILE A 526 11.12 -12.05 9.32
N VAL A 527 11.13 -12.19 10.65
CA VAL A 527 10.87 -11.11 11.61
C VAL A 527 12.00 -11.06 12.63
N PHE A 528 12.47 -9.85 12.94
CA PHE A 528 13.58 -9.64 13.87
C PHE A 528 13.09 -9.08 15.20
N PHE A 529 13.60 -9.66 16.28
CA PHE A 529 13.28 -9.27 17.65
C PHE A 529 14.56 -8.84 18.37
N PRO A 530 14.58 -7.69 19.08
CA PRO A 530 15.71 -7.35 19.93
C PRO A 530 15.88 -8.40 21.03
N LYS A 531 17.12 -8.82 21.30
CA LYS A 531 17.45 -9.63 22.48
C LYS A 531 17.09 -8.86 23.77
N ASP A 532 16.85 -9.57 24.86
CA ASP A 532 16.76 -8.97 26.20
C ASP A 532 18.00 -8.12 26.52
N GLY A 533 17.77 -6.91 27.02
CA GLY A 533 18.82 -5.89 27.21
C GLY A 533 19.37 -5.27 25.92
N GLY A 534 18.93 -5.73 24.74
CA GLY A 534 19.34 -5.22 23.43
C GLY A 534 18.73 -3.87 23.06
N LEU A 535 19.31 -3.23 22.04
CA LEU A 535 18.85 -1.94 21.50
C LEU A 535 17.45 -2.06 20.89
N ARG A 536 16.47 -1.44 21.56
CA ARG A 536 15.08 -1.37 21.11
C ARG A 536 14.60 0.07 20.92
N ASP A 537 13.62 0.25 20.04
CA ASP A 537 12.87 1.49 19.93
C ASP A 537 11.75 1.57 20.99
N ARG A 538 11.01 2.68 21.00
CA ARG A 538 9.91 2.92 21.95
C ARG A 538 8.74 1.92 21.84
N THR A 539 8.68 1.14 20.77
CA THR A 539 7.63 0.13 20.52
C THR A 539 8.09 -1.30 20.79
N GLY A 540 9.34 -1.47 21.24
CA GLY A 540 9.97 -2.77 21.47
C GLY A 540 10.60 -3.38 20.21
N ASN A 541 10.62 -2.67 19.08
CA ASN A 541 11.20 -3.17 17.83
C ASN A 541 12.70 -2.91 17.75
N CYS A 542 13.40 -3.58 16.82
CA CYS A 542 14.76 -3.18 16.45
C CYS A 542 14.79 -1.70 16.04
N LYS A 543 15.89 -1.00 16.34
CA LYS A 543 16.02 0.40 15.93
C LYS A 543 16.13 0.52 14.41
N ALA A 544 15.62 1.63 13.88
CA ALA A 544 15.83 2.00 12.48
C ALA A 544 17.34 2.07 12.18
N GLY A 545 17.77 1.45 11.08
CA GLY A 545 19.18 1.28 10.71
C GLY A 545 19.77 -0.08 11.10
N PHE A 546 19.02 -0.97 11.76
CA PHE A 546 19.45 -2.35 11.95
C PHE A 546 19.57 -3.06 10.59
N VAL A 547 20.74 -3.62 10.32
CA VAL A 547 21.03 -4.43 9.14
C VAL A 547 21.66 -5.75 9.55
N THR A 548 21.33 -6.82 8.84
CA THR A 548 21.95 -8.13 9.04
C THR A 548 22.13 -8.85 7.71
N THR A 549 23.28 -9.51 7.58
CA THR A 549 23.62 -10.42 6.49
C THR A 549 23.85 -11.83 7.04
N ARG A 550 24.57 -11.93 8.15
CA ARG A 550 25.09 -13.20 8.70
C ARG A 550 24.02 -14.09 9.32
N GLY A 551 24.14 -15.39 9.07
CA GLY A 551 23.28 -16.43 9.64
C GLY A 551 21.96 -16.63 8.91
N LEU A 552 21.66 -15.81 7.92
CA LEU A 552 20.50 -15.90 7.02
C LEU A 552 20.90 -15.80 5.54
N GLU A 553 22.20 -15.94 5.25
CA GLU A 553 22.76 -15.74 3.92
C GLU A 553 22.17 -16.74 2.93
N SER A 554 21.71 -16.24 1.79
CA SER A 554 21.33 -17.11 0.68
C SER A 554 22.58 -17.77 0.10
N PRO A 555 22.55 -19.10 -0.17
CA PRO A 555 23.64 -19.76 -0.87
C PRO A 555 23.71 -19.37 -2.36
N LEU A 556 22.66 -18.73 -2.90
CA LEU A 556 22.53 -18.43 -4.33
C LEU A 556 22.90 -17.00 -4.69
N PHE A 557 22.67 -16.05 -3.79
CA PHE A 557 22.80 -14.63 -4.09
C PHE A 557 23.27 -13.85 -2.86
N GLN A 558 23.94 -12.73 -3.13
CA GLN A 558 24.34 -11.81 -2.07
C GLN A 558 23.12 -11.01 -1.61
N ASP A 559 22.79 -11.08 -0.32
CA ASP A 559 21.60 -10.43 0.23
C ASP A 559 21.80 -9.84 1.62
N PHE A 560 20.84 -9.00 2.02
CA PHE A 560 20.77 -8.43 3.37
C PHE A 560 19.35 -8.06 3.76
N TYR A 561 19.10 -8.02 5.07
CA TYR A 561 17.87 -7.49 5.64
C TYR A 561 18.14 -6.16 6.32
N LEU A 562 17.34 -5.14 5.99
CA LEU A 562 17.45 -3.79 6.54
C LEU A 562 16.12 -3.34 7.16
N GLN A 563 16.14 -3.03 8.46
CA GLN A 563 15.07 -2.34 9.16
C GLN A 563 15.27 -0.83 9.06
N SER A 564 14.83 -0.24 7.96
CA SER A 564 15.02 1.19 7.68
C SER A 564 14.10 2.13 8.48
N HIS A 565 13.01 1.64 9.06
CA HIS A 565 11.97 2.45 9.70
C HIS A 565 11.66 2.00 11.12
N ALA A 566 11.17 2.93 11.94
CA ALA A 566 10.55 2.59 13.22
C ALA A 566 9.04 2.38 13.01
N ALA A 567 8.53 1.23 13.46
CA ALA A 567 7.10 0.95 13.44
C ALA A 567 6.32 1.94 14.32
N ILE A 568 5.14 2.34 13.87
CA ILE A 568 4.23 3.17 14.69
C ILE A 568 3.45 2.28 15.65
N LYS A 569 3.08 1.08 15.19
CA LYS A 569 2.34 0.05 15.92
C LYS A 569 2.78 -1.32 15.43
N GLY A 570 2.69 -2.31 16.32
CA GLY A 570 2.94 -3.70 15.99
C GLY A 570 4.42 -4.05 15.86
N THR A 571 4.69 -5.16 15.19
CA THR A 571 6.06 -5.63 14.91
C THR A 571 6.51 -5.15 13.54
N SER A 572 7.69 -4.54 13.48
CA SER A 572 8.34 -4.07 12.26
C SER A 572 8.64 -5.24 11.32
N ARG A 573 8.51 -5.00 10.02
CA ARG A 573 9.05 -5.88 8.98
C ARG A 573 10.23 -5.21 8.32
N SER A 574 11.40 -5.83 8.44
CA SER A 574 12.57 -5.43 7.66
C SER A 574 12.30 -5.65 6.17
N SER A 575 13.06 -4.98 5.33
CA SER A 575 13.07 -5.25 3.90
C SER A 575 14.28 -6.10 3.56
N HIS A 576 14.07 -7.09 2.70
CA HIS A 576 15.08 -7.97 2.14
C HIS A 576 15.58 -7.40 0.83
N TYR A 577 16.89 -7.35 0.66
CA TYR A 577 17.55 -6.82 -0.51
C TYR A 577 18.42 -7.91 -1.11
N ILE A 578 18.19 -8.22 -2.39
CA ILE A 578 18.95 -9.22 -3.14
C ILE A 578 19.73 -8.48 -4.23
N VAL A 579 21.05 -8.67 -4.25
CA VAL A 579 21.94 -8.08 -5.24
C VAL A 579 21.98 -8.99 -6.46
N VAL A 580 21.38 -8.54 -7.57
CA VAL A 580 21.45 -9.26 -8.87
C VAL A 580 22.76 -8.89 -9.58
N LYS A 581 23.16 -7.62 -9.51
CA LYS A 581 24.39 -7.10 -10.12
C LYS A 581 24.87 -5.84 -9.39
N ASP A 582 26.19 -5.66 -9.25
CA ASP A 582 26.76 -4.42 -8.71
C ASP A 582 28.12 -4.05 -9.34
N GLU A 583 28.10 -3.11 -10.29
CA GLU A 583 29.31 -2.56 -10.90
C GLU A 583 29.78 -1.23 -10.27
N ASN A 584 28.89 -0.58 -9.51
CA ASN A 584 29.18 0.73 -8.92
C ASN A 584 30.07 0.59 -7.69
N PHE A 585 29.80 -0.38 -6.82
CA PHE A 585 30.57 -0.61 -5.59
C PHE A 585 31.37 -1.93 -5.58
N GLY A 586 31.29 -2.71 -6.65
CA GLY A 586 32.06 -3.95 -6.80
C GLY A 586 31.71 -5.03 -5.76
N GLY A 587 30.44 -5.12 -5.37
CA GLY A 587 29.95 -6.10 -4.40
C GLY A 587 30.14 -5.69 -2.94
N ASN A 588 30.51 -4.43 -2.67
CA ASN A 588 30.66 -3.93 -1.30
C ASN A 588 29.29 -3.70 -0.64
N LEU A 589 28.86 -4.68 0.17
CA LEU A 589 27.58 -4.62 0.88
C LEU A 589 27.47 -3.43 1.83
N GLU A 590 28.55 -3.01 2.49
CA GLU A 590 28.48 -1.87 3.42
C GLU A 590 28.04 -0.59 2.70
N ARG A 591 28.51 -0.38 1.47
CA ARG A 591 28.07 0.74 0.62
C ARG A 591 26.62 0.59 0.18
N LEU A 592 26.20 -0.63 -0.17
CA LEU A 592 24.81 -0.91 -0.53
C LEU A 592 23.85 -0.74 0.65
N HIS A 593 24.26 -1.13 1.86
CA HIS A 593 23.52 -0.92 3.11
C HIS A 593 23.31 0.57 3.37
N ASP A 594 24.41 1.34 3.34
CA ASP A 594 24.41 2.78 3.59
C ASP A 594 23.54 3.52 2.58
N LEU A 595 23.71 3.22 1.28
CA LEU A 595 22.93 3.86 0.22
C LEU A 595 21.44 3.50 0.29
N SER A 596 21.12 2.23 0.50
CA SER A 596 19.73 1.78 0.62
C SER A 596 19.03 2.42 1.83
N TYR A 597 19.74 2.53 2.95
CA TYR A 597 19.22 3.21 4.15
C TYR A 597 19.08 4.71 3.94
N MET A 598 20.03 5.36 3.27
CA MET A 598 19.94 6.78 2.90
C MET A 598 18.68 7.04 2.07
N LEU A 599 18.45 6.25 1.01
CA LEU A 599 17.30 6.40 0.12
C LEU A 599 15.95 6.23 0.82
N CYS A 600 15.88 5.52 1.96
CA CYS A 600 14.68 5.45 2.79
C CYS A 600 14.32 6.79 3.47
N HIS A 601 15.26 7.73 3.57
CA HIS A 601 15.04 9.06 4.16
C HIS A 601 14.69 10.13 3.13
N VAL A 602 14.85 9.86 1.84
CA VAL A 602 14.63 10.84 0.75
C VAL A 602 13.15 11.04 0.42
N TYR A 603 12.26 10.20 0.96
CA TYR A 603 10.83 10.27 0.68
C TYR A 603 10.21 11.63 1.04
N SER A 604 9.81 12.39 0.00
CA SER A 604 9.45 13.80 0.13
C SER A 604 8.17 14.08 0.91
N LYS A 605 7.27 13.09 1.08
CA LYS A 605 5.93 13.30 1.67
C LYS A 605 5.88 13.12 3.19
N ALA A 606 7.00 12.79 3.85
CA ALA A 606 7.04 12.59 5.29
C ALA A 606 8.41 12.96 5.86
N THR A 607 8.44 13.39 7.12
CA THR A 607 9.69 13.56 7.88
C THR A 607 10.09 12.30 8.64
N ARG A 608 10.03 11.17 7.93
CA ARG A 608 10.31 9.84 8.48
C ARG A 608 11.01 8.97 7.45
N SER A 609 11.90 8.12 7.92
CA SER A 609 12.44 7.01 7.15
C SER A 609 11.32 6.02 6.84
N VAL A 610 11.16 5.69 5.57
CA VAL A 610 10.18 4.71 5.09
C VAL A 610 10.80 3.31 5.02
N SER A 611 9.96 2.27 4.93
CA SER A 611 10.43 0.88 5.02
C SER A 611 11.21 0.37 3.81
N ILE A 612 11.07 1.01 2.65
CA ILE A 612 11.74 0.66 1.39
C ILE A 612 12.28 1.95 0.76
N PRO A 613 13.27 1.90 -0.15
CA PRO A 613 13.88 3.09 -0.74
C PRO A 613 12.83 3.99 -1.41
N ALA A 614 13.02 5.32 -1.35
CA ALA A 614 12.11 6.29 -1.94
C ALA A 614 11.78 6.04 -3.43
N PRO A 615 12.70 5.61 -4.32
CA PRO A 615 12.35 5.26 -5.71
C PRO A 615 11.24 4.21 -5.77
N VAL A 616 11.34 3.16 -4.96
CA VAL A 616 10.31 2.10 -4.91
C VAL A 616 9.01 2.62 -4.31
N TYR A 617 9.07 3.46 -3.27
CA TYR A 617 7.88 4.01 -2.61
C TYR A 617 7.12 5.04 -3.47
N CYS A 618 7.85 5.88 -4.20
CA CYS A 618 7.29 6.92 -5.08
C CYS A 618 6.43 6.31 -6.19
N LYS A 619 6.71 5.08 -6.58
CA LYS A 619 5.93 4.33 -7.54
C LYS A 619 4.53 3.94 -7.06
N CYS A 620 4.34 3.50 -5.81
CA CYS A 620 3.01 3.11 -5.31
C CYS A 620 1.98 4.25 -5.47
N LEU A 621 2.45 5.49 -5.52
CA LEU A 621 1.64 6.68 -5.76
C LEU A 621 1.26 6.86 -7.24
N ALA A 622 2.19 6.63 -8.17
CA ALA A 622 1.92 6.66 -9.61
C ALA A 622 0.95 5.52 -10.00
N PHE A 623 1.15 4.32 -9.45
CA PHE A 623 0.23 3.20 -9.61
C PHE A 623 -1.18 3.52 -9.09
N ALA A 624 -1.30 4.05 -7.87
CA ALA A 624 -2.60 4.42 -7.31
C ALA A 624 -3.34 5.44 -8.20
N GLN A 625 -2.61 6.36 -8.85
CA GLN A 625 -3.19 7.33 -9.79
C GLN A 625 -3.70 6.66 -11.08
N VAL A 626 -2.95 5.71 -11.66
CA VAL A 626 -3.40 4.99 -12.87
C VAL A 626 -4.56 4.02 -12.59
N VAL A 627 -4.56 3.32 -11.46
CA VAL A 627 -5.71 2.47 -11.08
C VAL A 627 -6.98 3.29 -10.85
N LEU A 628 -6.86 4.50 -10.30
CA LEU A 628 -7.99 5.41 -10.17
C LEU A 628 -8.50 5.85 -11.55
N ALA A 629 -7.61 6.16 -12.49
CA ALA A 629 -7.99 6.51 -13.86
C ALA A 629 -8.69 5.37 -14.62
N LEU A 630 -8.24 4.12 -14.46
CA LEU A 630 -8.82 2.95 -15.14
C LEU A 630 -10.16 2.48 -14.55
N LYS A 631 -10.58 2.95 -13.37
CA LYS A 631 -11.83 2.53 -12.72
C LYS A 631 -13.09 3.15 -13.31
N VAL A 632 -12.98 4.21 -14.11
CA VAL A 632 -14.12 4.97 -14.67
C VAL A 632 -14.35 4.63 -16.16
N GLY A 633 -13.46 3.85 -16.76
CA GLY A 633 -13.53 3.45 -18.18
C GLY A 633 -14.17 2.09 -18.47
N VAL A 634 -15.09 1.60 -17.62
CA VAL A 634 -15.91 0.41 -17.89
C VAL A 634 -17.35 0.67 -17.52
#